data_AF-A0A4P6X2P0-F1
#
_entry.id   AF-A0A4P6X2P0-F1
#
_cell.length_a   1.000
_cell.length_b   1.000
_cell.length_c   1.000
_cell.angle_alpha   90.00
_cell.angle_beta   90.00
_cell.angle_gamma   90.00
#
_symmetry.space_group_name_H-M   'P 1'
#
loop_
_entity.id
_entity.type
_entity.pdbx_description
1 polymer ?
#
loop_
_entity_poly.entity_id
_entity_poly.type
_entity_poly.pdbx_seq_one_letter_code
_entity_poly.pdbx_strand_id
1 'polypeptide(L)'
;MNTHNSDFVTVDMRGLKAALVAHAQARRESVSVLVRRAVARELGQAQSLPPPITGSESIGASRQSQIKLSIRLTTSEAEKLAAGSRAAGLSRGAYLAGLVAGIPALTTGANRTEMLSALTTSNAQLSSLSRSIHALTRLLTQNNVQKALVYRDMLDTLDGDIHRHLTQAAALMADLRPRGLSAETTHRANR
;
A
#
# COMPACT_ATOMS: atom_id res chain seq x y z
N MET A 1 -18.46 -16.15 5.15
CA MET A 1 -19.29 -15.10 5.78
C MET A 1 -18.99 -15.09 7.26
N ASN A 2 -18.06 -14.25 7.72
CA ASN A 2 -17.70 -14.05 9.13
C ASN A 2 -17.32 -12.56 9.30
N THR A 3 -18.32 -11.70 9.43
CA THR A 3 -18.10 -10.31 9.84
C THR A 3 -17.88 -10.32 11.34
N HIS A 4 -16.63 -10.42 11.79
CA HIS A 4 -16.29 -10.11 13.17
C HIS A 4 -16.54 -8.61 13.38
N ASN A 5 -17.79 -8.27 13.74
CA ASN A 5 -18.12 -6.96 14.25
C ASN A 5 -17.48 -6.88 15.63
N SER A 6 -16.42 -6.10 15.73
CA SER A 6 -15.75 -5.93 17.01
C SER A 6 -16.57 -4.98 17.87
N ASP A 7 -17.15 -5.48 18.96
CA ASP A 7 -17.92 -4.68 19.94
C ASP A 7 -16.99 -3.72 20.71
N PHE A 8 -16.69 -2.58 20.10
CA PHE A 8 -15.95 -1.51 20.74
C PHE A 8 -16.86 -0.30 20.97
N VAL A 9 -16.89 0.19 22.20
CA VAL A 9 -17.56 1.43 22.58
C VAL A 9 -16.49 2.50 22.80
N THR A 10 -16.62 3.64 22.12
CA THR A 10 -15.78 4.83 22.39
C THR A 10 -16.52 5.73 23.37
N VAL A 11 -15.96 5.92 24.56
CA VAL A 11 -16.55 6.74 25.62
C VAL A 11 -15.64 7.93 25.89
N ASP A 12 -16.20 9.14 25.96
CA ASP A 12 -15.49 10.28 26.52
C ASP A 12 -15.44 10.14 28.05
N MET A 13 -14.23 10.01 28.59
CA MET A 13 -14.00 9.78 30.01
C MET A 13 -14.14 11.05 30.86
N ARG A 14 -14.31 12.25 30.26
CA ARG A 14 -14.57 13.53 30.95
C ARG A 14 -13.71 13.76 32.20
N GLY A 15 -12.41 13.44 32.13
CA GLY A 15 -11.44 13.60 33.23
C GLY A 15 -11.13 12.34 34.05
N LEU A 16 -11.92 11.26 33.94
CA LEU A 16 -11.74 10.02 34.72
C LEU A 16 -10.60 9.11 34.22
N LYS A 17 -10.00 9.41 33.06
CA LYS A 17 -9.00 8.54 32.41
C LYS A 17 -7.79 8.28 33.31
N ALA A 18 -7.25 9.31 33.96
CA ALA A 18 -6.06 9.18 34.80
C ALA A 18 -6.32 8.28 36.02
N ALA A 19 -7.44 8.50 36.71
CA ALA A 19 -7.86 7.68 37.85
C ALA A 19 -8.10 6.22 37.42
N LEU A 20 -8.73 6.00 36.27
CA LEU A 20 -8.97 4.67 35.72
C LEU A 20 -7.67 3.91 35.42
N VAL A 21 -6.68 4.59 34.80
CA VAL A 21 -5.37 4.02 34.50
C VAL A 21 -4.62 3.67 35.78
N ALA A 22 -4.57 4.58 36.76
CA ALA A 22 -3.94 4.34 38.06
C ALA A 22 -4.59 3.15 38.80
N HIS A 23 -5.92 3.06 38.75
CA HIS A 23 -6.67 1.98 39.38
C HIS A 23 -6.42 0.61 38.73
N ALA A 24 -6.25 0.57 37.40
CA ALA A 24 -5.87 -0.64 36.67
C ALA A 24 -4.42 -1.07 36.98
N GLN A 25 -3.49 -0.11 37.05
CA GLN A 25 -2.09 -0.36 37.40
C GLN A 25 -1.94 -0.91 38.82
N ALA A 26 -2.65 -0.34 39.80
CA ALA A 26 -2.64 -0.81 41.18
C ALA A 26 -3.12 -2.27 41.32
N ARG A 27 -3.99 -2.73 40.40
CA ARG A 27 -4.51 -4.10 40.35
C ARG A 27 -3.75 -5.01 39.39
N ARG A 28 -2.70 -4.52 38.73
CA ARG A 28 -1.96 -5.21 37.64
C ARG A 28 -2.89 -5.79 36.55
N GLU A 29 -4.00 -5.12 36.28
CA GLU A 29 -4.94 -5.49 35.23
C GLU A 29 -4.90 -4.48 34.07
N SER A 30 -5.31 -4.89 32.87
CA SER A 30 -5.49 -3.94 31.77
C SER A 30 -6.75 -3.08 31.99
N VAL A 31 -6.69 -1.81 31.55
CA VAL A 31 -7.83 -0.88 31.59
C VAL A 31 -9.07 -1.50 30.92
N SER A 32 -8.90 -2.23 29.82
CA SER A 32 -9.99 -2.89 29.09
C SER A 32 -10.66 -4.02 29.89
N VAL A 33 -9.89 -4.79 30.68
CA VAL A 33 -10.46 -5.81 31.58
C VAL A 33 -11.27 -5.15 32.68
N LEU A 34 -10.73 -4.08 33.26
CA LEU A 34 -11.38 -3.34 34.32
C LEU A 34 -12.70 -2.68 33.86
N VAL A 35 -12.68 -2.05 32.68
CA VAL A 35 -13.87 -1.43 32.08
C VAL A 35 -14.92 -2.48 31.72
N ARG A 36 -14.54 -3.60 31.08
CA ARG A 36 -15.50 -4.68 30.76
C ARG A 36 -16.13 -5.27 32.01
N ARG A 37 -15.37 -5.49 33.08
CA ARG A 37 -15.89 -5.97 34.36
C ARG A 37 -16.85 -4.96 35.00
N ALA A 38 -16.52 -3.67 34.96
CA ALA A 38 -17.40 -2.62 35.46
C ALA A 38 -18.72 -2.58 34.68
N VAL A 39 -18.66 -2.59 33.34
CA VAL A 39 -19.83 -2.62 32.46
C VAL A 39 -20.67 -3.88 32.70
N ALA A 40 -20.05 -5.06 32.77
CA ALA A 40 -20.76 -6.31 33.05
C ALA A 40 -21.47 -6.30 34.41
N ARG A 41 -20.85 -5.69 35.43
CA ARG A 41 -21.47 -5.53 36.76
C ARG A 41 -22.69 -4.61 36.70
N GLU A 42 -22.58 -3.45 36.06
CA GLU A 42 -23.72 -2.52 35.91
C GLU A 42 -24.86 -3.12 35.08
N LEU A 43 -24.54 -4.01 34.14
CA LEU A 43 -25.53 -4.75 33.35
C LEU A 43 -26.06 -6.02 34.05
N GLY A 44 -25.66 -6.29 35.30
CA GLY A 44 -26.11 -7.46 36.07
C GLY A 44 -25.55 -8.81 35.60
N GLN A 45 -24.50 -8.81 34.77
CA GLN A 45 -23.91 -10.00 34.12
C GLN A 45 -22.69 -10.56 34.88
N ALA A 46 -22.67 -10.46 36.21
CA ALA A 46 -21.48 -10.64 37.03
C ALA A 46 -21.04 -12.12 37.24
N GLN A 47 -20.94 -12.95 36.19
CA GLN A 47 -20.08 -14.15 36.15
C GLN A 47 -20.15 -14.83 34.79
N SER A 48 -19.20 -14.49 33.91
CA SER A 48 -18.57 -15.38 32.91
C SER A 48 -18.00 -14.52 31.79
N LEU A 49 -16.75 -14.07 31.95
CA LEU A 49 -15.94 -13.71 30.79
C LEU A 49 -14.81 -14.74 30.70
N PRO A 50 -14.67 -15.47 29.58
CA PRO A 50 -13.54 -16.36 29.37
C PRO A 50 -12.22 -15.57 29.39
N PRO A 51 -11.09 -16.20 29.75
CA PRO A 51 -9.79 -15.54 29.73
C PRO A 51 -9.44 -15.06 28.32
N PRO A 52 -8.67 -13.97 28.19
CA PRO A 52 -8.31 -13.42 26.90
C PRO A 52 -7.43 -14.41 26.14
N ILE A 53 -7.84 -14.77 24.92
CA ILE A 53 -6.99 -15.49 23.98
C ILE A 53 -5.88 -14.53 23.54
N THR A 54 -4.73 -14.65 24.18
CA THR A 54 -3.47 -14.09 23.68
C THR A 54 -3.02 -14.94 22.50
N GLY A 55 -2.86 -14.33 21.33
CA GLY A 55 -2.13 -14.94 20.23
C GLY A 55 -2.77 -14.77 18.87
N SER A 56 -2.41 -13.69 18.17
CA SER A 56 -2.22 -13.79 16.74
C SER A 56 -0.96 -13.00 16.40
N GLU A 57 0.16 -13.72 16.47
CA GLU A 57 1.43 -13.26 15.94
C GLU A 57 1.30 -13.17 14.42
N SER A 58 1.29 -11.94 13.91
CA SER A 58 1.50 -11.68 12.49
C SER A 58 2.96 -11.30 12.27
N ILE A 59 3.57 -12.07 11.39
CA ILE A 59 4.98 -12.20 11.07
C ILE A 59 5.54 -10.91 10.43
N GLY A 60 6.66 -10.44 10.99
CA GLY A 60 7.78 -9.78 10.29
C GLY A 60 7.51 -8.79 9.15
N ALA A 61 7.21 -7.54 9.48
CA ALA A 61 7.64 -6.39 8.69
C ALA A 61 7.90 -5.24 9.67
N SER A 62 9.07 -4.58 9.56
CA SER A 62 9.59 -3.49 10.41
C SER A 62 8.53 -2.85 11.31
N ARG A 63 8.52 -3.22 12.61
CA ARG A 63 7.65 -2.62 13.62
C ARG A 63 8.14 -1.19 13.92
N GLN A 64 8.00 -0.29 12.95
CA GLN A 64 7.69 1.09 13.31
C GLN A 64 6.43 1.02 14.19
N SER A 65 6.48 1.66 15.35
CA SER A 65 5.41 1.63 16.35
C SER A 65 4.08 2.05 15.72
N GLN A 66 3.24 1.09 15.35
CA GLN A 66 1.93 1.38 14.79
C GLN A 66 1.03 1.93 15.90
N ILE A 67 0.52 3.15 15.72
CA ILE A 67 -0.41 3.79 16.65
C ILE A 67 -1.83 3.49 16.19
N LYS A 68 -2.68 2.97 17.08
CA LYS A 68 -4.11 2.81 16.82
C LYS A 68 -4.77 4.20 16.80
N LEU A 69 -5.27 4.59 15.63
CA LEU A 69 -5.96 5.85 15.41
C LEU A 69 -7.47 5.63 15.28
N SER A 70 -8.27 6.39 16.02
CA SER A 70 -9.74 6.43 15.86
C SER A 70 -10.13 7.66 15.04
N ILE A 71 -10.68 7.43 13.84
CA ILE A 71 -11.12 8.48 12.91
C ILE A 71 -12.64 8.39 12.75
N ARG A 72 -13.33 9.52 12.74
CA ARG A 72 -14.76 9.59 12.39
C ARG A 72 -14.86 9.85 10.89
N LEU A 73 -15.59 8.98 10.19
CA LEU A 73 -15.88 9.10 8.76
C LEU A 73 -17.40 9.05 8.59
N THR A 74 -17.90 9.74 7.58
CA THR A 74 -19.26 9.49 7.07
C THR A 74 -19.34 8.08 6.46
N THR A 75 -20.56 7.54 6.34
CA THR A 75 -20.77 6.21 5.74
C THR A 75 -20.18 6.12 4.33
N SER A 76 -20.38 7.16 3.51
CA SER A 76 -19.88 7.19 2.13
C SER A 76 -18.35 7.23 2.05
N GLU A 77 -17.69 7.91 2.99
CA GLU A 77 -16.21 7.93 3.07
C GLU A 77 -15.66 6.58 3.52
N ALA A 78 -16.31 5.91 4.48
CA ALA A 78 -15.91 4.58 4.94
C ALA A 78 -16.05 3.53 3.82
N GLU A 79 -17.12 3.61 3.02
CA GLU A 79 -17.32 2.78 1.83
C GLU A 79 -16.27 3.02 0.76
N LYS A 80 -15.97 4.29 0.44
CA LYS A 80 -14.90 4.66 -0.51
C LYS A 80 -13.54 4.14 -0.05
N LEU A 81 -13.22 4.27 1.25
CA LEU A 81 -11.98 3.74 1.81
C LEU A 81 -11.90 2.23 1.68
N ALA A 82 -12.99 1.50 1.96
CA ALA A 82 -13.04 0.05 1.84
C ALA A 82 -13.02 -0.44 0.39
N ALA A 83 -13.61 0.29 -0.55
CA ALA A 83 -13.55 0.00 -1.97
C ALA A 83 -12.14 0.25 -2.52
N GLY A 84 -11.56 1.41 -2.21
CA GLY A 84 -10.20 1.79 -2.62
C GLY A 84 -9.14 0.83 -2.08
N SER A 85 -9.21 0.45 -0.80
CA SER A 85 -8.24 -0.50 -0.23
C SER A 85 -8.33 -1.88 -0.88
N ARG A 86 -9.55 -2.36 -1.18
CA ARG A 86 -9.76 -3.63 -1.89
C ARG A 86 -9.24 -3.58 -3.32
N ALA A 87 -9.53 -2.51 -4.05
CA ALA A 87 -9.03 -2.33 -5.42
C ALA A 87 -7.50 -2.28 -5.47
N ALA A 88 -6.87 -1.70 -4.44
CA ALA A 88 -5.42 -1.66 -4.29
C ALA A 88 -4.80 -2.96 -3.72
N GLY A 89 -5.61 -3.92 -3.27
CA GLY A 89 -5.11 -5.14 -2.60
C GLY A 89 -4.46 -4.89 -1.24
N LEU A 90 -4.80 -3.78 -0.57
CA LEU A 90 -4.20 -3.32 0.69
C LEU A 90 -5.17 -3.42 1.87
N SER A 91 -4.64 -3.49 3.09
CA SER A 91 -5.44 -3.26 4.29
C SER A 91 -5.92 -1.81 4.34
N ARG A 92 -7.04 -1.54 5.01
CA ARG A 92 -7.57 -0.16 5.14
C ARG A 92 -6.54 0.81 5.75
N GLY A 93 -5.79 0.35 6.75
CA GLY A 93 -4.74 1.14 7.39
C GLY A 93 -3.55 1.41 6.47
N ALA A 94 -3.10 0.41 5.71
CA ALA A 94 -2.01 0.57 4.74
C ALA A 94 -2.42 1.48 3.57
N TYR A 95 -3.66 1.34 3.09
CA TYR A 95 -4.23 2.20 2.06
C TYR A 95 -4.32 3.65 2.55
N LEU A 96 -4.85 3.88 3.77
CA LEU A 96 -4.88 5.21 4.37
C LEU A 96 -3.49 5.81 4.56
N ALA A 97 -2.53 5.03 5.07
CA ALA A 97 -1.15 5.47 5.21
C ALA A 97 -0.52 5.86 3.86
N GLY A 98 -0.81 5.10 2.80
CA GLY A 98 -0.37 5.41 1.44
C GLY A 98 -1.00 6.68 0.87
N LEU A 99 -2.29 6.93 1.16
CA LEU A 99 -2.96 8.19 0.82
C LEU A 99 -2.34 9.38 1.56
N VAL A 100 -2.06 9.24 2.86
CA VAL A 100 -1.38 10.27 3.68
C VAL A 100 0.03 10.55 3.17
N ALA A 101 0.76 9.51 2.75
CA ALA A 101 2.07 9.64 2.13
C ALA A 101 2.03 10.24 0.71
N GLY A 102 0.82 10.52 0.19
CA GLY A 102 0.59 11.14 -1.10
C GLY A 102 1.02 10.27 -2.28
N ILE A 103 0.96 8.95 -2.16
CA ILE A 103 1.34 8.02 -3.23
C ILE A 103 0.40 8.24 -4.43
N PRO A 104 0.89 8.75 -5.58
CA PRO A 104 0.04 9.10 -6.71
C PRO A 104 -0.82 7.95 -7.22
N ALA A 105 -0.27 6.73 -7.24
CA ALA A 105 -0.98 5.51 -7.64
C ALA A 105 -2.22 5.18 -6.78
N LEU A 106 -2.35 5.75 -5.59
CA LEU A 106 -3.49 5.54 -4.69
C LEU A 106 -4.46 6.73 -4.67
N THR A 107 -3.97 7.94 -4.98
CA THR A 107 -4.76 9.19 -4.92
C THR A 107 -5.41 9.56 -6.25
N THR A 108 -4.79 9.21 -7.37
CA THR A 108 -5.31 9.51 -8.70
C THR A 108 -6.06 8.28 -9.19
N GLY A 109 -7.38 8.28 -8.98
CA GLY A 109 -8.27 7.11 -9.18
C GLY A 109 -8.42 6.60 -10.62
N ALA A 110 -7.59 7.03 -11.56
CA ALA A 110 -7.55 6.57 -12.93
C ALA A 110 -6.10 6.54 -13.42
N ASN A 111 -5.77 5.54 -14.24
CA ASN A 111 -4.53 5.35 -15.03
C ASN A 111 -3.59 4.21 -14.60
N ARG A 112 -3.72 3.57 -13.41
CA ARG A 112 -2.77 2.49 -13.06
C ARG A 112 -2.87 1.27 -13.96
N THR A 113 -4.08 0.81 -14.26
CA THR A 113 -4.32 -0.35 -15.14
C THR A 113 -3.95 -0.05 -16.58
N GLU A 114 -4.24 1.15 -17.07
CA GLU A 114 -3.89 1.61 -18.42
C GLU A 114 -2.38 1.80 -18.60
N MET A 115 -1.69 2.34 -17.61
CA MET A 115 -0.23 2.44 -17.67
C MET A 115 0.42 1.07 -17.57
N LEU A 116 -0.09 0.16 -16.74
CA LEU A 116 0.40 -1.22 -16.67
C LEU A 116 0.18 -1.95 -18.00
N SER A 117 -0.99 -1.82 -18.62
CA SER A 117 -1.25 -2.44 -19.93
C SER A 117 -0.36 -1.83 -21.01
N ALA A 118 -0.18 -0.50 -21.03
CA ALA A 118 0.75 0.17 -21.93
C ALA A 118 2.20 -0.31 -21.74
N LEU A 119 2.65 -0.49 -20.50
CA LEU A 119 3.97 -1.03 -20.20
C LEU A 119 4.10 -2.50 -20.62
N THR A 120 3.08 -3.33 -20.39
CA THR A 120 3.05 -4.73 -20.86
C THR A 120 3.18 -4.79 -22.37
N THR A 121 2.43 -3.96 -23.11
CA THR A 121 2.55 -3.84 -24.57
C THR A 121 3.95 -3.40 -24.99
N SER A 122 4.52 -2.40 -24.30
CA SER A 122 5.88 -1.90 -24.55
C SER A 122 6.96 -2.97 -24.32
N ASN A 123 6.83 -3.77 -23.26
CA ASN A 123 7.72 -4.92 -22.99
C ASN A 123 7.61 -6.01 -24.06
N ALA A 124 6.39 -6.29 -24.56
CA ALA A 124 6.21 -7.24 -25.65
C ALA A 124 6.84 -6.75 -26.95
N GLN A 125 6.79 -5.44 -27.21
CA GLN A 125 7.47 -4.79 -28.33
C GLN A 125 9.00 -4.92 -28.18
N LEU A 126 9.58 -4.59 -27.02
CA LEU A 126 11.02 -4.77 -26.76
C LEU A 126 11.48 -6.24 -26.86
N SER A 127 10.69 -7.18 -26.36
CA SER A 127 10.97 -8.61 -26.49
C SER A 127 11.01 -9.05 -27.97
N SER A 128 10.11 -8.50 -28.79
CA SER A 128 10.10 -8.76 -30.23
C SER A 128 11.29 -8.10 -30.93
N LEU A 129 11.64 -6.88 -30.53
CA LEU A 129 12.81 -6.15 -31.03
C LEU A 129 14.13 -6.87 -30.71
N SER A 130 14.30 -7.36 -29.49
CA SER A 130 15.45 -8.18 -29.09
C SER A 130 15.57 -9.44 -29.94
N ARG A 131 14.45 -10.15 -30.19
CA ARG A 131 14.44 -11.32 -31.09
C ARG A 131 14.85 -10.95 -32.52
N SER A 132 14.36 -9.82 -33.05
CA SER A 132 14.76 -9.31 -34.37
C SER A 132 16.24 -8.95 -34.44
N ILE A 133 16.80 -8.32 -33.40
CA ILE A 133 18.23 -8.03 -33.31
C ILE A 133 19.05 -9.33 -33.27
N HIS A 134 18.65 -10.33 -32.49
CA HIS A 134 19.33 -11.63 -32.48
C HIS A 134 19.26 -12.34 -33.83
N ALA A 135 18.12 -12.27 -34.52
CA ALA A 135 17.97 -12.81 -35.88
C ALA A 135 18.88 -12.08 -36.88
N LEU A 136 18.94 -10.75 -36.81
CA LEU A 136 19.85 -9.93 -37.61
C LEU A 136 21.32 -10.29 -37.35
N THR A 137 21.74 -10.35 -36.08
CA THR A 137 23.10 -10.76 -35.71
C THR A 137 23.44 -12.12 -36.31
N ARG A 138 22.52 -13.09 -36.24
CA ARG A 138 22.72 -14.42 -36.85
C ARG A 138 22.90 -14.35 -38.37
N LEU A 139 22.10 -13.53 -39.05
CA LEU A 139 22.20 -13.35 -40.51
C LEU A 139 23.52 -12.68 -40.92
N LEU A 140 23.97 -11.69 -40.16
CA LEU A 140 25.24 -11.01 -40.39
C LEU A 140 26.43 -11.96 -40.17
N THR A 141 26.41 -12.77 -39.09
CA THR A 141 27.43 -13.81 -38.87
C THR A 141 27.48 -14.84 -39.99
N GLN A 142 26.35 -15.09 -40.67
CA GLN A 142 26.25 -16.01 -41.82
C GLN A 142 26.59 -15.35 -43.16
N ASN A 143 27.07 -14.10 -43.17
CA ASN A 143 27.29 -13.28 -44.38
C ASN A 143 26.05 -13.14 -45.28
N ASN A 144 24.85 -13.27 -44.71
CA ASN A 144 23.59 -13.17 -45.46
C ASN A 144 23.04 -11.74 -45.46
N VAL A 145 23.79 -10.84 -46.09
CA VAL A 145 23.52 -9.39 -46.10
C VAL A 145 22.15 -9.08 -46.72
N GLN A 146 21.77 -9.78 -47.78
CA GLN A 146 20.50 -9.55 -48.48
C GLN A 146 19.28 -9.78 -47.59
N LYS A 147 19.31 -10.80 -46.72
CA LYS A 147 18.24 -11.04 -45.73
C LYS A 147 18.34 -10.10 -44.53
N ALA A 148 19.54 -9.64 -44.18
CA ALA A 148 19.77 -8.69 -43.11
C ALA A 148 19.20 -7.29 -43.43
N LEU A 149 19.19 -6.87 -44.70
CA LEU A 149 18.68 -5.56 -45.14
C LEU A 149 17.21 -5.31 -44.74
N VAL A 150 16.40 -6.35 -44.57
CA VAL A 150 15.00 -6.25 -44.14
C VAL A 150 14.85 -5.65 -42.73
N TYR A 151 15.91 -5.71 -41.91
CA TYR A 151 15.90 -5.18 -40.55
C TYR A 151 16.34 -3.71 -40.45
N ARG A 152 16.69 -3.07 -41.57
CA ARG A 152 17.20 -1.68 -41.57
C ARG A 152 16.20 -0.70 -40.96
N ASP A 153 14.95 -0.72 -41.41
CA ASP A 153 13.93 0.22 -40.93
C ASP A 153 13.67 0.05 -39.42
N MET A 154 13.80 -1.18 -38.90
CA MET A 154 13.71 -1.45 -37.46
C MET A 154 14.88 -0.83 -36.68
N LEU A 155 16.10 -0.85 -37.23
CA LEU A 155 17.26 -0.19 -36.60
C LEU A 155 17.10 1.33 -36.58
N ASP A 156 16.50 1.89 -37.63
CA ASP A 156 16.27 3.34 -37.73
C ASP A 156 15.28 3.85 -36.65
N THR A 157 14.36 2.99 -36.14
CA THR A 157 13.41 3.36 -35.07
C THR A 157 13.80 2.88 -33.67
N LEU A 158 14.83 2.03 -33.56
CA LEU A 158 15.23 1.35 -32.33
C LEU A 158 15.47 2.30 -31.14
N ASP A 159 16.21 3.37 -31.36
CA ASP A 159 16.54 4.35 -30.33
C ASP A 159 15.27 5.01 -29.76
N GLY A 160 14.37 5.44 -30.64
CA GLY A 160 13.09 6.04 -30.27
C GLY A 160 12.19 5.06 -29.50
N ASP A 161 12.16 3.79 -29.89
CA ASP A 161 11.40 2.75 -29.21
C ASP A 161 11.93 2.48 -27.79
N ILE A 162 13.26 2.44 -27.60
CA ILE A 162 13.89 2.30 -26.28
C ILE A 162 13.60 3.53 -25.42
N HIS A 163 13.80 4.74 -25.94
CA HIS A 163 13.54 5.97 -25.21
C HIS A 163 12.08 6.09 -24.78
N ARG A 164 11.14 5.72 -25.65
CA ARG A 164 9.71 5.67 -25.33
C ARG A 164 9.43 4.69 -24.19
N HIS A 165 9.99 3.48 -24.25
CA HIS A 165 9.85 2.49 -23.18
C HIS A 165 10.39 3.00 -21.84
N LEU A 166 11.61 3.55 -21.83
CA LEU A 166 12.23 4.09 -20.62
C LEU A 166 11.40 5.22 -20.01
N THR A 167 10.83 6.08 -20.84
CA THR A 167 9.94 7.17 -20.40
C THR A 167 8.67 6.62 -19.75
N GLN A 168 8.04 5.61 -20.35
CA GLN A 168 6.84 4.96 -19.80
C GLN A 168 7.15 4.25 -18.47
N ALA A 169 8.27 3.54 -18.38
CA ALA A 169 8.70 2.86 -17.16
C ALA A 169 9.04 3.86 -16.04
N ALA A 170 9.73 4.96 -16.36
CA ALA A 170 10.09 6.00 -15.41
C ALA A 170 8.85 6.67 -14.80
N ALA A 171 7.83 6.98 -15.62
CA ALA A 171 6.56 7.54 -15.15
C ALA A 171 5.87 6.61 -14.13
N LEU A 172 5.79 5.31 -14.44
CA LEU A 172 5.22 4.32 -13.53
C LEU A 172 5.98 4.18 -12.21
N MET A 173 7.32 4.21 -12.27
CA MET A 173 8.13 4.18 -11.05
C MET A 173 7.95 5.45 -10.22
N ALA A 174 7.79 6.61 -10.85
CA ALA A 174 7.50 7.87 -10.15
C ALA A 174 6.15 7.81 -9.42
N ASP A 175 5.12 7.21 -10.03
CA ASP A 175 3.80 7.04 -9.42
C ASP A 175 3.77 6.11 -8.20
N LEU A 176 4.79 5.26 -8.07
CA LEU A 176 4.96 4.37 -6.93
C LEU A 176 5.71 5.03 -5.76
N ARG A 177 6.38 6.16 -5.99
CA ARG A 177 7.19 6.80 -4.94
C ARG A 177 6.30 7.58 -3.97
N PRO A 178 6.51 7.43 -2.65
CA PRO A 178 5.91 8.31 -1.64
C PRO A 178 6.41 9.75 -1.84
N ARG A 179 5.50 10.73 -1.83
CA ARG A 179 5.88 12.16 -1.96
C ARG A 179 6.72 12.66 -0.77
N GLY A 180 6.59 12.01 0.40
CA GLY A 180 7.27 12.41 1.64
C GLY A 180 8.80 12.32 1.63
N LEU A 181 9.40 11.51 0.75
CA LEU A 181 10.87 11.36 0.70
C LEU A 181 11.58 12.49 -0.05
N SER A 182 10.86 13.29 -0.85
CA SER A 182 11.49 14.31 -1.69
C SER A 182 11.58 15.69 -1.03
N ALA A 183 10.87 15.91 0.08
CA ALA A 183 10.88 17.20 0.79
C ALA A 183 11.96 17.30 1.89
N GLU A 184 12.52 16.17 2.34
CA GLU A 184 13.43 16.16 3.50
C GLU A 184 14.91 16.37 3.12
N THR A 185 15.28 16.23 1.85
CA THR A 185 16.66 16.46 1.38
C THR A 185 16.99 17.92 1.06
N THR A 186 16.00 18.82 0.96
CA THR A 186 16.25 20.25 0.69
C THR A 186 16.39 21.11 1.95
N HIS A 187 16.00 20.60 3.12
CA HIS A 187 15.96 21.40 4.36
C HIS A 187 17.20 21.25 5.27
N ARG A 188 18.17 20.38 4.93
CA ARG A 188 19.38 20.12 5.74
C ARG A 188 20.65 20.80 5.22
N ALA A 189 20.58 21.57 4.13
CA ALA A 189 21.73 22.30 3.59
C ALA A 189 21.83 23.76 4.08
N ASN A 190 20.96 24.20 4.99
CA ASN A 190 20.96 25.57 5.48
C ASN A 190 20.67 25.63 6.99
N ARG A 191 21.63 25.16 7.79
CA ARG A 191 21.75 25.57 9.20
C ARG A 191 23.17 25.40 9.70
#